data_AF-A0AAU7NY16-F1
#
_entry.id   AF-A0AAU7NY16-F1
#
_cell.length_a   1.000
_cell.length_b   1.000
_cell.length_c   1.000
_cell.angle_alpha   90.00
_cell.angle_beta   90.00
_cell.angle_gamma   90.00
#
_symmetry.space_group_name_H-M   'P 1'
#
loop_
_entity.id
_entity.type
_entity.pdbx_description
1 polymer ?
#
loop_
_entity_poly.entity_id
_entity_poly.type
_entity_poly.pdbx_seq_one_letter_code
_entity_poly.pdbx_strand_id
1 'polypeptide(L)'
;MRDVENALTAYVEERKRLAALQKAEAAAREARQLADSQYAAGLIDFQPVLDSQRSLLSAQTAVAVSKTEIAADIIRLYKALGGGWRSEDNQEQDEHE
;
A
#
# COMPACT_ATOMS: atom_id res chain seq x y z
N MET A 1 10.27 22.43 7.08
CA MET A 1 9.39 21.67 8.01
C MET A 1 8.19 21.02 7.33
N ARG A 2 7.56 21.68 6.33
CA ARG A 2 6.39 21.16 5.59
C ARG A 2 6.60 19.75 5.01
N ASP A 3 7.77 19.42 4.51
CA ASP A 3 8.01 18.12 3.87
C ASP A 3 8.07 16.95 4.87
N VAL A 4 8.50 17.21 6.10
CA VAL A 4 8.50 16.22 7.20
C VAL A 4 7.07 15.92 7.63
N GLU A 5 6.26 16.97 7.80
CA GLU A 5 4.85 16.85 8.18
C GLU A 5 4.02 16.13 7.10
N ASN A 6 4.28 16.44 5.83
CA ASN A 6 3.66 15.76 4.70
C ASN A 6 4.03 14.28 4.66
N ALA A 7 5.32 13.93 4.81
CA ALA A 7 5.78 12.54 4.80
C ALA A 7 5.23 11.74 6.00
N LEU A 8 5.16 12.35 7.18
CA LEU A 8 4.58 11.71 8.37
C LEU A 8 3.08 11.47 8.21
N THR A 9 2.36 12.44 7.64
CA THR A 9 0.93 12.32 7.38
C THR A 9 0.65 11.21 6.37
N ALA A 10 1.40 11.15 5.26
CA ALA A 10 1.30 10.09 4.27
C ALA A 10 1.50 8.70 4.89
N TYR A 11 2.55 8.55 5.71
CA TYR A 11 2.82 7.30 6.42
C TYR A 11 1.67 6.86 7.35
N VAL A 12 1.09 7.79 8.12
CA VAL A 12 0.00 7.47 9.04
C VAL A 12 -1.26 7.03 8.28
N GLU A 13 -1.62 7.74 7.21
CA GLU A 13 -2.77 7.39 6.39
C GLU A 13 -2.56 6.07 5.65
N GLU A 14 -1.37 5.83 5.10
CA GLU A 14 -1.07 4.59 4.39
C GLU A 14 -1.07 3.39 5.36
N ARG A 15 -0.67 3.56 6.62
CA ARG A 15 -0.83 2.51 7.66
C ARG A 15 -2.28 2.16 7.94
N LYS A 16 -3.17 3.16 7.99
CA LYS A 16 -4.62 2.92 8.16
C LYS A 16 -5.18 2.17 6.95
N ARG A 17 -4.76 2.57 5.75
CA ARG A 17 -5.13 1.91 4.50
C ARG A 17 -4.64 0.46 4.49
N LEU A 18 -3.39 0.19 4.87
CA LEU A 18 -2.86 -1.17 4.96
C LEU A 18 -3.72 -2.05 5.86
N ALA A 19 -4.11 -1.56 7.04
CA ALA A 19 -4.96 -2.31 7.96
C ALA A 19 -6.33 -2.65 7.36
N ALA A 20 -6.94 -1.74 6.59
CA ALA A 20 -8.18 -1.99 5.88
C ALA A 20 -7.99 -3.03 4.76
N LEU A 21 -6.90 -2.94 4.00
CA LEU A 21 -6.56 -3.89 2.94
C LEU A 21 -6.30 -5.30 3.48
N GLN A 22 -5.65 -5.42 4.64
CA GLN A 22 -5.45 -6.72 5.30
C GLN A 22 -6.78 -7.37 5.74
N LYS A 23 -7.75 -6.56 6.20
CA LYS A 23 -9.11 -7.06 6.49
C LYS A 23 -9.80 -7.55 5.20
N ALA A 24 -9.67 -6.80 4.11
CA ALA A 24 -10.21 -7.19 2.81
C ALA A 24 -9.55 -8.49 2.27
N GLU A 25 -8.24 -8.64 2.44
CA GLU A 25 -7.51 -9.87 2.08
C GLU A 25 -8.01 -11.08 2.89
N ALA A 26 -8.24 -10.90 4.20
CA ALA A 26 -8.78 -11.96 5.05
C ALA A 26 -10.19 -12.39 4.59
N ALA A 27 -11.08 -11.44 4.34
CA ALA A 27 -12.41 -11.72 3.83
C ALA A 27 -12.39 -12.41 2.45
N ALA A 28 -11.51 -11.97 1.54
CA ALA A 28 -11.37 -12.61 0.23
C ALA A 28 -10.82 -14.05 0.34
N ARG A 29 -9.98 -14.31 1.34
CA ARG A 29 -9.44 -15.65 1.64
C ARG A 29 -10.55 -16.58 2.14
N GLU A 30 -11.41 -16.10 3.03
CA GLU A 30 -12.59 -16.84 3.51
C GLU A 30 -13.56 -17.13 2.35
N ALA A 31 -13.84 -16.14 1.49
CA ALA A 31 -14.69 -16.31 0.32
C ALA A 31 -14.14 -17.39 -0.64
N ARG A 32 -12.81 -17.42 -0.86
CA ARG A 32 -12.17 -18.46 -1.66
C ARG A 32 -12.32 -19.85 -1.03
N GLN A 33 -12.14 -19.97 0.29
CA GLN A 33 -12.33 -21.24 0.98
C GLN A 33 -13.77 -21.75 0.89
N LEU A 34 -14.74 -20.84 0.99
CA LEU A 34 -16.16 -21.17 0.82
C LEU A 34 -16.51 -21.56 -0.63
N ALA A 35 -15.90 -20.91 -1.63
CA ALA A 35 -16.10 -21.29 -3.02
C ALA A 35 -15.51 -22.67 -3.31
N ASP A 36 -14.30 -22.96 -2.81
CA ASP A 36 -13.69 -24.28 -2.94
C ASP A 36 -14.57 -25.39 -2.31
N SER A 37 -15.12 -25.15 -1.12
CA SER A 37 -15.95 -26.16 -0.42
C SER A 37 -17.26 -26.41 -1.14
N GLN A 38 -17.92 -25.36 -1.64
CA GLN A 38 -19.14 -25.49 -2.43
C GLN A 38 -18.89 -26.19 -3.77
N TYR A 39 -17.77 -25.88 -4.44
CA TYR A 39 -17.38 -26.56 -5.69
C TYR A 39 -17.10 -28.05 -5.44
N ALA A 40 -16.35 -28.38 -4.39
CA ALA A 40 -16.09 -29.77 -4.00
C ALA A 40 -17.38 -30.54 -3.64
N ALA A 41 -18.38 -29.84 -3.12
CA ALA A 41 -19.71 -30.39 -2.85
C ALA A 41 -20.64 -30.43 -4.08
N GLY A 42 -20.21 -29.91 -5.24
CA GLY A 42 -21.01 -29.84 -6.46
C GLY A 42 -22.15 -28.81 -6.42
N LEU A 43 -22.09 -27.85 -5.50
CA LEU A 43 -23.13 -26.82 -5.31
C LEU A 43 -22.99 -25.64 -6.26
N ILE A 44 -21.78 -25.41 -6.78
CA ILE A 44 -21.47 -24.34 -7.72
C ILE A 44 -20.55 -24.86 -8.82
N ASP A 45 -20.57 -24.19 -9.97
CA ASP A 45 -19.59 -24.42 -11.03
C ASP A 45 -18.19 -23.89 -10.66
N PHE A 46 -17.18 -24.20 -11.47
CA PHE A 46 -15.81 -23.79 -11.21
C PHE A 46 -15.55 -22.27 -11.41
N GLN A 47 -16.41 -21.57 -12.15
CA GLN A 47 -16.25 -20.14 -12.43
C GLN A 47 -16.21 -19.26 -11.17
N PRO A 48 -17.15 -19.39 -10.21
CA PRO A 48 -17.06 -18.72 -8.90
C PRO A 48 -15.75 -18.95 -8.13
N VAL A 49 -15.13 -20.13 -8.26
CA VAL A 49 -13.84 -20.43 -7.64
C VAL A 49 -12.77 -19.52 -8.24
N LEU A 50 -12.70 -19.42 -9.56
CA LEU A 50 -11.76 -18.54 -10.26
C LEU A 50 -11.99 -17.06 -9.91
N ASP A 51 -13.24 -16.63 -9.80
CA ASP A 51 -13.57 -15.25 -9.43
C ASP A 51 -13.14 -14.93 -8.00
N SER A 52 -13.32 -15.87 -7.06
CA SER A 52 -12.84 -15.73 -5.68
C SER A 52 -11.30 -15.70 -5.59
N GLN A 53 -10.61 -16.52 -6.40
CA GLN A 53 -9.15 -16.53 -6.49
C GLN A 53 -8.61 -15.21 -7.05
N ARG A 54 -9.23 -14.70 -8.12
CA ARG A 54 -8.88 -13.38 -8.69
C ARG A 54 -9.08 -12.26 -7.68
N SER A 55 -10.17 -12.31 -6.92
CA SER A 55 -10.46 -11.32 -5.87
C SER A 55 -9.42 -11.37 -4.75
N LEU A 56 -9.04 -12.57 -4.28
CA LEU A 56 -7.99 -12.75 -3.28
C LEU A 56 -6.63 -12.24 -3.78
N LEU A 57 -6.25 -12.57 -5.01
CA LEU A 57 -5.01 -12.09 -5.62
C LEU A 57 -4.96 -10.56 -5.72
N SER A 58 -6.07 -9.93 -6.11
CA SER A 58 -6.19 -8.48 -6.15
C SER A 58 -6.01 -7.85 -4.76
N ALA A 59 -6.64 -8.41 -3.72
CA ALA A 59 -6.50 -7.94 -2.35
C ALA A 59 -5.05 -8.09 -1.83
N GLN A 60 -4.40 -9.23 -2.09
CA GLN A 60 -3.00 -9.47 -1.75
C GLN A 60 -2.06 -8.48 -2.44
N THR A 61 -2.33 -8.18 -3.72
CA THR A 61 -1.56 -7.22 -4.50
C THR A 61 -1.70 -5.82 -3.91
N ALA A 62 -2.91 -5.41 -3.53
CA ALA A 62 -3.14 -4.13 -2.87
C ALA A 62 -2.39 -4.01 -1.53
N VAL A 63 -2.38 -5.08 -0.72
CA VAL A 63 -1.59 -5.15 0.53
C VAL A 63 -0.10 -4.99 0.24
N ALA A 64 0.43 -5.66 -0.80
CA ALA A 64 1.84 -5.56 -1.17
C ALA A 64 2.22 -4.14 -1.64
N VAL A 65 1.40 -3.53 -2.48
CA VAL A 65 1.59 -2.14 -2.93
C VAL A 65 1.59 -1.17 -1.73
N SER A 66 0.63 -1.32 -0.82
CA SER A 66 0.53 -0.47 0.37
C SER A 66 1.76 -0.57 1.28
N LYS A 67 2.32 -1.78 1.45
CA LYS A 67 3.59 -1.96 2.18
C LYS A 67 4.76 -1.26 1.48
N THR A 68 4.82 -1.27 0.15
CA THR A 68 5.84 -0.57 -0.62
C THR A 68 5.72 0.95 -0.45
N GLU A 69 4.52 1.50 -0.45
CA GLU A 69 4.29 2.94 -0.22
C GLU A 69 4.74 3.36 1.19
N ILE A 70 4.42 2.57 2.22
CA ILE A 70 4.92 2.81 3.58
C ILE A 70 6.45 2.86 3.62
N ALA A 71 7.13 1.94 2.92
CA ALA A 71 8.59 1.93 2.86
C ALA A 71 9.13 3.19 2.16
N ALA A 72 8.48 3.63 1.09
CA ALA A 72 8.82 4.85 0.37
C ALA A 72 8.63 6.10 1.24
N ASP A 73 7.54 6.17 2.03
CA ASP A 73 7.28 7.27 2.97
C ASP A 73 8.34 7.38 4.05
N ILE A 74 8.80 6.24 4.59
CA ILE A 74 9.90 6.22 5.56
C ILE A 74 11.19 6.76 4.93
N ILE A 75 11.51 6.37 3.70
CA ILE A 75 12.69 6.90 2.98
C ILE A 75 12.56 8.41 2.77
N ARG A 76 11.38 8.91 2.37
CA ARG A 76 11.10 10.34 2.22
C ARG A 76 11.31 11.10 3.54
N LEU A 77 10.79 10.54 4.64
CA LEU A 77 10.93 11.11 5.98
C LEU A 77 12.41 11.19 6.40
N TYR A 78 13.19 10.13 6.21
CA TYR A 78 14.64 10.14 6.49
C TYR A 78 15.40 11.20 5.67
N LYS A 79 15.08 11.33 4.37
CA LYS A 79 15.67 12.37 3.52
C LYS A 79 15.32 13.77 4.02
N ALA A 80 14.07 14.01 4.41
CA ALA A 80 13.61 15.30 4.92
C ALA A 80 14.22 15.67 6.30
N LEU A 81 14.52 14.68 7.15
CA LEU A 81 15.05 14.87 8.50
C LEU A 81 16.59 15.03 8.58
N GLY A 82 17.34 14.54 7.59
CA GLY A 82 18.82 14.55 7.67
C GLY A 82 19.59 14.67 6.35
N GLY A 83 18.91 14.71 5.20
CA GLY A 83 19.51 14.89 3.88
C GLY A 83 19.17 16.22 3.19
N GLY A 84 18.16 16.96 3.71
CA GLY A 84 17.71 18.25 3.16
C GLY A 84 18.49 19.48 3.63
N TRP A 85 19.40 19.37 4.60
CA TRP A 85 20.23 20.48 5.10
C TRP A 85 21.07 21.18 4.00
N ARG A 86 21.28 20.52 2.86
CA ARG A 86 22.25 20.95 1.84
C ARG A 86 21.63 21.42 0.52
N SER A 87 20.30 21.42 0.39
CA SER A 87 19.65 21.59 -0.90
C SER A 87 18.95 22.94 -1.09
N GLU A 88 18.84 23.78 -0.06
CA GLU A 88 18.26 25.13 -0.21
C GLU A 88 19.31 26.26 -0.16
N ASP A 89 20.60 25.93 0.03
CA ASP A 89 21.68 26.93 0.11
C ASP A 89 22.35 27.23 -1.25
N ASN A 90 21.76 26.80 -2.37
CA ASN A 90 22.38 26.94 -3.70
C ASN A 90 21.41 27.40 -4.81
N GLN A 91 20.38 28.20 -4.48
CA GLN A 91 19.53 28.85 -5.51
C GLN A 91 19.50 30.38 -5.43
N GLU A 92 20.38 31.02 -4.64
CA GLU A 92 20.52 32.49 -4.60
C GLU A 92 21.79 33.04 -5.29
N GLN A 93 22.59 32.21 -5.99
CA GLN A 93 23.85 32.66 -6.61
C GLN A 93 23.86 32.83 -8.14
N ASP A 94 22.74 32.58 -8.84
CA ASP A 94 22.65 32.73 -10.31
C ASP A 94 21.92 34.02 -10.77
N GLU A 95 21.92 35.10 -9.97
CA GLU A 95 21.38 36.41 -10.39
C GLU A 95 22.42 37.52 -10.62
N HIS A 96 23.74 37.26 -10.53
CA HIS A 96 24.74 38.30 -10.80
C HIS A 96 25.92 37.83 -11.68
N GLU A 97 25.76 37.95 -13.01
CA GLU A 97 26.78 38.58 -13.88
C GLU A 97 26.16 39.17 -15.17
#